data_AF-A0A8J9ZEE5-F1
#
_entry.id   AF-A0A8J9ZEE5-F1
#
_cell.length_a   1.000
_cell.length_b   1.000
_cell.length_c   1.000
_cell.angle_alpha   90.00
_cell.angle_beta   90.00
_cell.angle_gamma   90.00
#
_symmetry.space_group_name_H-M   'P 1'
#
loop_
_entity.id
_entity.type
_entity.pdbx_description
1 polymer ?
#
loop_
_entity_poly.entity_id
_entity_poly.type
_entity_poly.pdbx_seq_one_letter_code
_entity_poly.pdbx_strand_id
1 'polypeptide(L)'
;MQGHYWNDTSCCEEKHFICQAPPAQQITCFCHNHSNQCTMDGACADCQHNTMGAHCELCQPGYAGAATQGTPHDCLPIQTYKVMQVKQPVLFVQHKGK
;
A
#
# COMPACT_ATOMS: atom_id res chain seq x y z
N MET A 1 -26.43 -11.57 -2.61
CA MET A 1 -25.15 -11.20 -1.97
C MET A 1 -24.25 -12.43 -2.05
N GLN A 2 -23.73 -12.74 -3.24
CA GLN A 2 -22.82 -13.87 -3.44
C GLN A 2 -21.40 -13.30 -3.54
N GLY A 3 -20.62 -13.46 -2.47
CA GLY A 3 -19.17 -13.32 -2.54
C GLY A 3 -18.63 -14.53 -3.29
N HIS A 4 -17.95 -14.30 -4.40
CA HIS A 4 -17.31 -15.37 -5.16
C HIS A 4 -16.14 -15.91 -4.34
N TYR A 5 -16.23 -17.18 -3.93
CA TYR A 5 -15.16 -17.89 -3.24
C TYR A 5 -14.21 -18.46 -4.30
N TRP A 6 -13.03 -17.87 -4.45
CA TRP A 6 -12.03 -18.27 -5.43
C TRP A 6 -11.00 -19.18 -4.73
N ASN A 7 -10.97 -20.46 -5.14
CA ASN A 7 -10.07 -21.48 -4.59
C ASN A 7 -8.88 -21.77 -5.51
N ASP A 8 -8.44 -20.78 -6.28
CA ASP A 8 -7.33 -20.88 -7.23
C ASP A 8 -6.35 -19.70 -7.07
N THR A 9 -5.12 -19.90 -7.56
CA THR A 9 -3.98 -18.97 -7.55
C THR A 9 -4.29 -17.60 -8.17
N SER A 10 -5.39 -17.53 -8.91
CA SER A 10 -5.95 -16.33 -9.52
C SER A 10 -6.32 -15.22 -8.50
N CYS A 11 -6.35 -15.50 -7.19
CA CYS A 11 -6.49 -14.47 -6.14
C CYS A 11 -5.31 -13.46 -6.12
N CYS A 12 -4.13 -13.82 -6.66
CA CYS A 12 -2.92 -13.01 -6.64
C CYS A 12 -2.66 -12.22 -7.94
N GLU A 13 -3.30 -12.58 -9.06
CA GLU A 13 -2.88 -12.08 -10.38
C GLU A 13 -3.76 -10.95 -10.93
N GLU A 14 -5.03 -10.83 -10.53
CA GLU A 14 -5.96 -9.89 -11.20
C GLU A 14 -6.87 -9.06 -10.28
N LYS A 15 -6.35 -8.60 -9.13
CA LYS A 15 -6.88 -7.51 -8.25
C LYS A 15 -7.36 -7.97 -6.87
N HIS A 16 -6.51 -7.71 -5.89
CA HIS A 16 -6.73 -7.51 -4.45
C HIS A 16 -8.18 -7.35 -4.01
N PHE A 17 -8.73 -8.28 -3.23
CA PHE A 17 -9.41 -8.03 -1.94
C PHE A 17 -9.66 -9.38 -1.22
N ILE A 18 -8.80 -9.69 -0.24
CA ILE A 18 -8.93 -10.74 0.79
C ILE A 18 -9.09 -12.18 0.25
N CYS A 19 -7.99 -12.91 0.12
CA CYS A 19 -8.03 -14.36 0.00
C CYS A 19 -8.40 -14.96 1.38
N GLN A 20 -9.59 -15.52 1.52
CA GLN A 20 -9.94 -16.33 2.69
C GLN A 20 -9.25 -17.70 2.55
N ALA A 21 -8.07 -17.87 3.15
CA ALA A 21 -7.41 -19.16 3.27
C ALA A 21 -7.99 -19.97 4.45
N PRO A 22 -8.01 -21.32 4.40
CA PRO A 22 -8.39 -22.16 5.54
C PRO A 22 -7.45 -21.91 6.74
N PRO A 23 -7.94 -22.09 8.00
CA PRO A 23 -7.32 -21.57 9.24
C PRO A 23 -5.98 -22.20 9.65
N ALA A 24 -5.30 -22.93 8.76
CA ALA A 24 -3.98 -23.53 8.99
C ALA A 24 -2.84 -22.84 8.21
N GLN A 25 -3.13 -21.94 7.25
CA GLN A 25 -2.10 -21.21 6.51
C GLN A 25 -2.59 -19.82 6.11
N GLN A 26 -2.40 -18.86 7.00
CA GLN A 26 -2.63 -17.44 6.72
C GLN A 26 -1.28 -16.78 6.38
N ILE A 27 -0.76 -17.02 5.19
CA ILE A 27 0.29 -16.16 4.61
C ILE A 27 -0.46 -15.07 3.84
N THR A 28 -1.04 -14.12 4.57
CA THR A 28 -1.63 -12.94 3.93
C THR A 28 -0.48 -12.02 3.52
N CYS A 29 -0.11 -12.08 2.24
CA CYS A 29 0.72 -11.07 1.60
C CYS A 29 0.03 -9.70 1.68
N PHE A 30 0.31 -8.95 2.73
CA PHE A 30 -0.17 -7.59 2.88
C PHE A 30 0.95 -6.64 2.50
N CYS A 31 1.03 -6.31 1.21
CA CYS A 31 2.08 -5.47 0.65
C CYS A 31 1.58 -4.11 0.17
N HIS A 32 0.43 -3.65 0.69
CA HIS A 32 -0.19 -2.39 0.31
C HIS A 32 -0.33 -2.18 -1.21
N ASN A 33 -0.54 -3.22 -2.03
CA ASN A 33 -0.56 -3.12 -3.51
C ASN A 33 0.77 -2.59 -4.12
N HIS A 34 1.87 -2.77 -3.40
CA HIS A 34 3.23 -2.43 -3.83
C HIS A 34 4.10 -3.67 -4.08
N SER A 35 3.60 -4.87 -3.79
CA SER A 35 4.21 -6.12 -4.26
C SER A 35 3.14 -7.20 -4.36
N ASN A 36 3.37 -8.15 -5.27
CA ASN A 36 2.61 -9.41 -5.38
C ASN A 36 3.44 -10.62 -4.91
N GLN A 37 4.64 -10.40 -4.36
CA GLN A 37 5.56 -11.44 -3.93
C GLN A 37 5.81 -11.34 -2.43
N CYS A 38 5.78 -12.49 -1.74
CA CYS A 38 6.22 -12.58 -0.35
C CYS A 38 7.16 -13.74 -0.11
N THR A 39 7.98 -13.56 0.91
CA THR A 39 8.81 -14.60 1.50
C THR A 39 7.95 -15.55 2.34
N MET A 40 8.52 -16.70 2.73
CA MET A 40 7.79 -17.72 3.52
C MET A 40 7.34 -17.22 4.90
N ASP A 41 8.05 -16.23 5.46
CA ASP A 41 7.74 -15.55 6.72
C ASP A 41 6.66 -14.46 6.57
N GLY A 42 6.12 -14.25 5.36
CA GLY A 42 5.02 -13.31 5.11
C GLY A 42 5.44 -11.85 4.91
N ALA A 43 6.75 -11.59 4.80
CA ALA A 43 7.28 -10.29 4.40
C ALA A 43 7.23 -10.13 2.88
N CYS A 44 6.99 -8.92 2.42
CA CYS A 44 6.95 -8.57 1.01
C CYS A 44 8.36 -8.58 0.41
N ALA A 45 8.48 -9.20 -0.75
CA ALA A 45 9.69 -9.17 -1.56
C ALA A 45 9.49 -8.15 -2.70
N ASP A 46 10.57 -7.49 -3.12
CA ASP A 46 10.59 -6.62 -4.31
C ASP A 46 9.51 -5.51 -4.30
N CYS A 47 9.46 -4.72 -3.23
CA CYS A 47 8.54 -3.58 -3.11
C CYS A 47 8.73 -2.56 -4.25
N GLN A 48 7.64 -2.33 -4.98
CA GLN A 48 7.52 -1.42 -6.13
C GLN A 48 7.08 -0.01 -5.70
N HIS A 49 6.99 0.88 -6.68
CA HIS A 49 6.52 2.27 -6.49
C HIS A 49 7.33 3.06 -5.45
N ASN A 50 8.63 2.78 -5.35
CA ASN A 50 9.56 3.40 -4.40
C ASN A 50 9.18 3.19 -2.93
N THR A 51 8.54 2.06 -2.63
CA THR A 51 8.25 1.64 -1.27
C THR A 51 9.31 0.64 -0.76
N MET A 52 9.34 0.45 0.55
CA MET A 52 10.17 -0.51 1.26
C MET A 52 9.49 -0.89 2.59
N GLY A 53 10.13 -1.78 3.35
CA GLY A 53 9.59 -2.31 4.61
C GLY A 53 9.08 -3.74 4.43
N ALA A 54 8.72 -4.38 5.54
CA ALA A 54 8.24 -5.76 5.51
C ALA A 54 6.89 -5.90 4.80
N HIS A 55 6.14 -4.80 4.69
CA HIS A 55 4.81 -4.73 4.09
C HIS A 55 4.73 -3.66 2.99
N CYS A 56 5.88 -3.16 2.52
CA CYS A 56 5.95 -2.03 1.57
C CYS A 56 5.26 -0.75 2.09
N GLU A 57 5.31 -0.54 3.41
CA GLU A 57 4.59 0.49 4.16
C GLU A 57 5.38 1.80 4.36
N LEU A 58 6.62 1.85 3.88
CA LEU A 58 7.52 2.99 3.99
C LEU A 58 8.01 3.44 2.62
N CYS A 59 8.34 4.72 2.45
CA CYS A 59 9.02 5.19 1.24
C CYS A 59 10.53 4.91 1.29
N GLN A 60 11.11 4.61 0.14
CA GLN A 60 12.56 4.49 -0.04
C GLN A 60 13.30 5.81 0.25
N PRO A 61 14.60 5.79 0.55
CA PRO A 61 15.34 7.01 0.83
C PRO A 61 15.37 7.88 -0.43
N GLY A 62 15.09 9.18 -0.27
CA GLY A 62 14.91 10.09 -1.41
C GLY A 62 13.48 10.25 -1.91
N TYR A 63 12.53 9.46 -1.39
CA TYR A 63 11.11 9.53 -1.70
C TYR A 63 10.27 9.85 -0.45
N ALA A 64 9.14 10.51 -0.65
CA ALA A 64 8.20 10.87 0.40
C ALA A 64 6.75 10.81 -0.09
N GLY A 65 5.82 10.59 0.84
CA GLY A 65 4.39 10.51 0.58
C GLY A 65 3.68 9.53 1.51
N ALA A 66 2.57 8.94 1.04
CA ALA A 66 1.70 8.06 1.82
C ALA A 66 1.75 6.63 1.26
N ALA A 67 2.82 5.90 1.60
CA ALA A 67 3.17 4.55 1.12
C ALA A 67 2.08 3.45 1.29
N THR A 68 0.99 3.71 1.99
CA THR A 68 -0.01 2.70 2.35
C THR A 68 -1.33 2.84 1.60
N GLN A 69 -1.46 3.82 0.69
CA GLN A 69 -2.70 4.06 -0.05
C GLN A 69 -2.89 3.06 -1.21
N GLY A 70 -1.82 2.39 -1.61
CA GLY A 70 -1.78 1.40 -2.66
C GLY A 70 -1.85 1.96 -4.06
N THR A 71 -1.27 3.15 -4.30
CA THR A 71 -1.15 3.74 -5.64
C THR A 71 0.30 3.85 -6.09
N PRO A 72 0.58 3.83 -7.41
CA PRO A 72 1.94 4.03 -7.93
C PRO A 72 2.58 5.39 -7.58
N HIS A 73 1.80 6.34 -7.07
CA HIS A 73 2.24 7.70 -6.75
C HIS A 73 2.33 7.96 -5.24
N ASP A 74 2.28 6.91 -4.44
CA ASP A 74 2.31 7.01 -2.99
C ASP A 74 3.66 7.51 -2.47
N CYS A 75 4.75 7.15 -3.14
CA CYS A 75 6.10 7.61 -2.83
C CYS A 75 6.71 8.30 -4.04
N LEU A 76 6.85 9.62 -3.93
CA LEU A 76 7.39 10.48 -4.99
C LEU A 76 8.75 11.06 -4.58
N PRO A 77 9.65 11.37 -5.54
CA PRO A 77 10.91 12.03 -5.22
C PRO A 77 10.69 13.28 -4.36
N ILE A 78 11.51 13.51 -3.35
CA ILE A 78 11.32 14.63 -2.39
C ILE A 78 11.20 15.99 -3.10
N GLN A 79 11.88 16.17 -4.23
CA GLN A 79 11.80 17.40 -5.03
C GLN A 79 10.39 17.63 -5.62
N THR A 80 9.67 16.57 -5.99
CA THR A 80 8.30 16.63 -6.53
C THR A 80 7.25 16.58 -5.43
N TYR A 81 7.47 15.79 -4.38
CA TYR A 81 6.58 15.71 -3.21
C TYR A 81 6.41 17.07 -2.52
N LYS A 82 7.52 17.83 -2.38
CA LYS A 82 7.45 19.20 -1.85
C LYS A 82 6.48 20.07 -2.65
N VAL A 83 6.49 19.98 -3.99
CA VAL A 83 5.55 20.72 -4.86
C VAL A 83 4.09 20.32 -4.58
N MET A 84 3.80 19.04 -4.33
CA MET A 84 2.45 18.59 -3.97
C MET A 84 2.03 19.04 -2.56
N GLN A 85 2.96 19.12 -1.60
CA GLN A 85 2.68 19.70 -0.29
C GLN A 85 2.46 21.22 -0.35
N VAL A 86 3.13 21.95 -1.25
CA VAL A 86 2.85 23.40 -1.43
C VAL A 86 1.51 23.64 -2.14
N LYS A 87 0.94 22.61 -2.78
CA LYS A 87 -0.40 22.65 -3.39
C LYS A 87 -1.52 22.20 -2.45
N GLN A 88 -1.23 21.74 -1.23
CA GLN A 88 -2.24 21.72 -0.20
C GLN A 88 -2.48 23.17 0.21
N PRO A 89 -3.63 23.81 -0.11
CA PRO A 89 -4.07 24.85 0.80
C PRO A 89 -4.15 24.14 2.14
N VAL A 90 -3.30 24.55 3.08
CA VAL A 90 -3.54 24.32 4.50
C VAL A 90 -5.04 24.54 4.67
N LEU A 91 -5.78 23.47 4.98
CA LEU A 91 -7.15 23.62 5.36
C LEU A 91 -7.05 24.38 6.68
N PHE A 92 -7.13 25.72 6.60
CA PHE A 92 -7.25 26.57 7.76
C PHE A 92 -8.53 26.12 8.44
N VAL A 93 -8.42 25.20 9.38
CA VAL A 93 -9.46 24.94 10.36
C VAL A 93 -9.52 26.22 11.17
N GLN A 94 -10.33 27.17 10.69
CA GLN A 94 -10.76 28.29 11.49
C GLN A 94 -11.63 27.70 12.60
N HIS A 95 -11.00 27.37 13.73
CA HIS A 95 -11.72 27.32 14.99
C HIS A 95 -12.25 28.73 15.26
N LYS A 96 -13.45 29.05 14.74
CA LYS A 96 -14.24 30.15 15.27
C LYS A 96 -14.68 29.73 16.67
N GLY A 97 -13.97 30.24 17.67
CA GLY A 97 -14.44 30.29 19.04
C GLY A 97 -15.82 30.95 19.09
N LYS A 98 -16.70 30.33 19.88
CA LYS A 98 -17.88 30.96 20.44
C LYS A 98 -17.57 31.29 21.89
#